data_AF-A0A7V0WC96-F1
#
_entry.id   AF-A0A7V0WC96-F1
#
_cell.length_a   1.000
_cell.length_b   1.000
_cell.length_c   1.000
_cell.angle_alpha   90.00
_cell.angle_beta   90.00
_cell.angle_gamma   90.00
#
_symmetry.space_group_name_H-M   'P 1'
#
loop_
_entity.id
_entity.type
_entity.pdbx_description
1 polymer ?
#
loop_
_entity_poly.entity_id
_entity_poly.type
_entity_poly.pdbx_seq_one_letter_code
_entity_poly.pdbx_strand_id
1 'polypeptide(L)' 'MLSDRVSAIKPSPTLAMNTRAKEMKASGVDVISFGVGEPDFDTPENIKEAAIKAIRDGFTKYTPVDGIPPLKEAIA' A
#
# COMPACT_ATOMS: atom_id res chain seq x y z
N MET A 1 -13.06 20.29 -17.10
CA MET A 1 -11.77 20.97 -16.83
C MET A 1 -11.38 20.65 -15.40
N LEU A 2 -10.11 20.28 -15.14
CA LEU A 2 -9.63 20.02 -13.77
C LEU A 2 -9.35 21.35 -13.05
N SER A 3 -9.23 21.30 -11.72
CA SER A 3 -8.88 22.49 -10.93
C SER A 3 -7.39 22.83 -11.02
N ASP A 4 -7.06 24.12 -10.89
CA ASP A 4 -5.67 24.61 -10.98
C ASP A 4 -4.73 23.96 -9.96
N ARG A 5 -5.25 23.64 -8.77
CA ARG A 5 -4.49 22.94 -7.72
C ARG A 5 -4.03 21.55 -8.17
N VAL A 6 -4.88 20.82 -8.88
CA VAL A 6 -4.51 19.50 -9.42
C VAL A 6 -3.53 19.65 -10.57
N SER A 7 -3.76 20.64 -11.44
CA SER A 7 -2.88 20.93 -12.58
C SER A 7 -1.45 21.31 -12.18
N ALA A 8 -1.25 21.84 -10.97
CA ALA A 8 0.07 22.20 -10.45
C ALA A 8 0.88 20.99 -9.90
N ILE A 9 0.26 19.83 -9.69
CA ILE A 9 0.93 18.63 -9.17
C ILE A 9 1.72 17.97 -10.31
N LYS A 10 3.03 17.85 -10.13
CA LYS A 10 3.90 17.17 -11.09
C LYS A 10 3.71 15.66 -11.02
N PRO A 11 3.76 14.94 -12.16
CA PRO A 11 3.80 13.49 -12.16
C PRO A 11 4.95 12.94 -11.31
N SER A 12 4.72 11.80 -10.65
CA SER A 12 5.73 11.17 -9.79
C SER A 12 6.84 10.51 -10.62
N PRO A 13 8.10 10.94 -10.49
CA PRO A 13 9.22 10.29 -11.18
C PRO A 13 9.48 8.88 -10.65
N THR A 14 9.24 8.60 -9.37
CA THR A 14 9.44 7.27 -8.77
C THR A 14 8.44 6.26 -9.29
N LEU A 15 7.18 6.67 -9.48
CA LEU A 15 6.15 5.81 -10.07
C LEU A 15 6.48 5.47 -11.53
N ALA A 16 6.91 6.45 -12.32
CA ALA A 16 7.31 6.23 -13.72
C ALA A 16 8.47 5.24 -13.84
N MET A 17 9.48 5.34 -12.97
CA MET A 17 10.61 4.41 -12.94
C MET A 17 10.18 3.00 -12.53
N ASN A 18 9.31 2.87 -11.52
CA ASN A 18 8.79 1.57 -11.08
C ASN A 18 7.97 0.89 -12.20
N THR A 19 7.12 1.64 -12.90
CA THR A 19 6.35 1.12 -14.04
C THR A 19 7.28 0.60 -15.14
N ARG A 20 8.29 1.39 -15.53
CA ARG A 20 9.26 0.98 -16.55
C ARG A 20 10.03 -0.28 -16.15
N ALA A 21 10.47 -0.39 -14.89
CA ALA A 21 11.17 -1.57 -14.39
C ALA A 21 10.26 -2.83 -14.46
N LYS A 22 8.98 -2.70 -14.12
CA LYS A 22 7.98 -3.77 -14.22
C LYS A 22 7.74 -4.20 -15.67
N GLU A 23 7.62 -3.24 -16.60
CA GLU A 23 7.46 -3.51 -18.04
C GLU A 23 8.68 -4.23 -18.62
N MET A 24 9.89 -3.77 -18.30
CA MET A 24 11.12 -4.43 -18.75
C MET A 24 11.20 -5.87 -18.24
N LYS A 25 10.89 -6.10 -16.95
CA LYS A 25 10.84 -7.45 -16.37
C LYS A 25 9.78 -8.33 -17.06
N ALA A 26 8.60 -7.79 -17.34
CA ALA A 26 7.54 -8.50 -18.05
C ALA A 26 7.90 -8.84 -19.51
N SER A 27 8.73 -8.00 -20.15
CA SER A 27 9.28 -8.26 -21.48
C SER A 27 10.45 -9.26 -21.51
N GLY A 28 10.79 -9.87 -20.36
CA GLY A 28 11.84 -10.88 -20.25
C GLY A 28 13.25 -10.32 -20.04
N VAL A 29 13.39 -9.00 -19.80
CA VAL A 29 14.67 -8.39 -19.43
C VAL A 29 14.96 -8.69 -17.95
N ASP A 30 16.17 -9.13 -17.64
CA ASP A 30 16.62 -9.30 -16.26
C ASP A 30 16.88 -7.92 -15.62
N VAL A 31 16.02 -7.52 -14.69
CA VAL A 31 16.04 -6.20 -14.05
C VAL A 31 16.15 -6.36 -12.54
N ILE A 32 17.23 -5.81 -11.99
CA ILE A 32 17.42 -5.65 -10.54
C ILE A 32 16.95 -4.25 -10.16
N SER A 33 15.85 -4.17 -9.39
CA SER A 33 15.27 -2.89 -8.98
C SER A 33 15.70 -2.53 -7.56
N PHE A 34 16.44 -1.43 -7.42
CA PHE A 34 16.79 -0.82 -6.13
C PHE A 34 15.91 0.39 -5.78
N GLY A 35 14.86 0.65 -6.57
CA GLY A 35 14.01 1.83 -6.43
C GLY A 35 12.71 1.60 -5.65
N VAL A 36 12.49 0.38 -5.15
CA VAL A 36 11.28 0.02 -4.41
C VAL A 36 11.45 0.42 -2.94
N GLY A 37 10.49 1.18 -2.42
CA GLY A 37 10.50 1.68 -1.04
C GLY A 37 9.71 0.82 -0.04
N GLU A 38 9.20 -0.33 -0.46
CA GLU A 38 8.54 -1.31 0.40
C GLU A 38 9.47 -2.51 0.66
N PRO A 39 9.36 -3.17 1.83
CA PRO A 39 10.15 -4.37 2.10
C PRO A 39 9.82 -5.53 1.17
N ASP A 40 10.76 -6.47 1.03
CA ASP A 40 10.65 -7.67 0.20
C ASP A 40 9.98 -8.86 0.90
N PHE A 41 9.72 -8.75 2.20
CA PHE A 41 9.03 -9.78 2.98
C PHE A 41 7.51 -9.61 2.95
N ASP A 42 6.82 -10.74 3.06
CA ASP A 42 5.37 -10.78 3.16
C ASP A 42 4.89 -10.37 4.58
N THR A 43 3.60 -10.04 4.70
CA THR A 43 2.97 -9.75 5.98
C THR A 43 3.09 -10.96 6.92
N PRO A 44 3.50 -10.77 8.20
CA PRO A 44 3.55 -11.83 9.21
C PRO A 44 2.24 -12.63 9.34
N GLU A 45 2.36 -13.94 9.56
CA GLU A 45 1.21 -14.87 9.54
C GLU A 45 0.17 -14.55 10.61
N ASN A 46 0.60 -14.15 11.80
CA ASN A 46 -0.32 -13.77 12.89
C ASN A 46 -1.19 -12.55 12.52
N ILE A 47 -0.69 -11.65 11.67
CA ILE A 47 -1.43 -10.48 11.20
C ILE A 47 -2.46 -10.91 10.15
N LYS A 48 -2.08 -11.80 9.22
CA LYS A 48 -3.00 -12.38 8.23
C LYS A 48 -4.16 -13.11 8.89
N GLU A 49 -3.88 -13.97 9.88
CA GLU A 49 -4.90 -14.72 10.61
C GLU A 49 -5.85 -13.80 11.40
N ALA A 50 -5.32 -12.75 12.04
CA ALA A 50 -6.15 -11.74 12.71
C ALA A 50 -7.08 -11.00 11.73
N ALA A 51 -6.59 -10.66 10.53
CA ALA A 51 -7.39 -10.03 9.49
C ALA A 51 -8.48 -10.98 8.94
N ILE A 52 -8.14 -12.24 8.68
CA ILE A 52 -9.10 -13.27 8.25
C ILE A 52 -10.20 -13.44 9.30
N LYS A 53 -9.83 -13.51 10.58
CA LYS A 53 -10.78 -13.60 11.69
C LYS A 53 -11.72 -12.39 11.72
N ALA A 54 -11.19 -11.18 11.60
CA ALA A 54 -12.00 -9.96 11.58
C ALA A 54 -13.03 -9.96 10.44
N ILE A 55 -12.65 -10.45 9.25
CA ILE A 55 -13.57 -10.63 8.12
C ILE A 55 -14.69 -11.63 8.49
N ARG A 56 -14.32 -12.81 9.02
CA ARG A 56 -15.27 -13.87 9.41
C ARG A 56 -16.24 -13.44 10.50
N ASP A 57 -15.78 -12.62 11.44
CA ASP A 57 -16.59 -12.08 12.55
C ASP A 57 -17.45 -10.89 12.12
N GLY A 58 -17.39 -10.47 10.86
CA GLY A 58 -18.22 -9.39 10.33
C GLY A 58 -17.76 -7.98 10.71
N PHE A 59 -16.48 -7.81 11.08
CA PHE A 59 -15.87 -6.52 11.44
C PHE A 59 -15.70 -5.59 10.21
N THR A 60 -16.83 -5.12 9.68
CA THR A 60 -16.96 -4.51 8.33
C THR A 60 -17.69 -3.16 8.35
N LYS A 61 -18.04 -2.67 9.54
CA LYS A 61 -18.79 -1.42 9.71
C LYS A 61 -17.85 -0.26 9.99
N TYR A 62 -18.39 0.95 9.90
CA TYR A 62 -17.64 2.16 10.20
C TYR A 62 -17.02 2.09 11.58
N THR A 63 -15.76 2.49 11.64
CA THR A 63 -15.02 2.74 12.88
C THR A 63 -15.11 4.23 13.21
N PRO A 64 -14.73 4.65 14.44
CA PRO A 64 -14.49 6.06 14.72
C PRO A 64 -13.49 6.66 13.73
N VAL A 65 -13.61 7.98 13.48
CA VAL A 65 -12.78 8.72 12.51
C VAL A 65 -11.29 8.60 12.84
N ASP A 66 -10.94 8.54 14.11
CA ASP A 66 -9.57 8.45 14.60
C ASP A 66 -9.09 7.00 14.81
N GLY A 67 -9.89 5.99 14.46
CA GLY A 67 -9.55 4.57 14.58
C GLY A 67 -10.21 3.85 15.75
N ILE A 68 -10.12 2.51 15.74
CA ILE A 68 -10.73 1.66 16.77
C ILE A 68 -9.99 1.79 18.11
N PRO A 69 -10.69 1.85 19.26
CA PRO A 69 -10.03 2.00 20.56
C PRO A 69 -8.91 0.97 20.83
N PRO A 70 -9.09 -0.34 20.54
CA PRO A 70 -8.05 -1.33 20.81
C PRO A 70 -6.75 -1.09 20.02
N LEU A 71 -6.83 -0.54 18.80
CA LEU A 71 -5.65 -0.23 17.99
C LEU A 71 -4.92 1.00 18.55
N LYS A 72 -5.67 2.02 18.98
CA LYS A 72 -5.08 3.22 19.59
C LYS A 72 -4.36 2.88 20.89
N GLU A 73 -4.97 2.04 21.73
CA GLU A 73 -4.35 1.56 22.97
C GLU A 73 -3.10 0.72 22.72
N ALA A 74 -3.09 -0.11 21.67
CA ALA A 74 -1.92 -0.92 21.33
C ALA A 74 -0.72 -0.11 20.76
N ILE A 75 -0.96 1.11 20.27
CA ILE A 75 0.07 2.00 19.71
C ILE A 75 0.62 2.98 20.77
N ALA A 76 -0.20 3.39 21.73
CA ALA A 76 0.11 4.40 22.76
C ALA A 76 1.21 3.95 23.73
#